data_AF-A0A1Y5SPP7-F1
#
_entry.id   AF-A0A1Y5SPP7-F1
#
_cell.length_a   1.000
_cell.length_b   1.000
_cell.length_c   1.000
_cell.angle_alpha   90.00
_cell.angle_beta   90.00
_cell.angle_gamma   90.00
#
_symmetry.space_group_name_H-M   'P 1'
#
loop_
_entity.id
_entity.type
_entity.pdbx_description
1 polymer ?
#
loop_
_entity_poly.entity_id
_entity_poly.type
_entity_poly.pdbx_seq_one_letter_code
_entity_poly.pdbx_strand_id
1 'polypeptide(L)'
;MSILPKKTVIIAVLANVFILFWAYMFGTSLYAGQCYKDGVTPEKRLEICTRSLSLNGVFLTDWQQASNSFAQAVALADLGEASRSVTMFSASWDQAKPFLRGKDQKEKVQHFLRDMTYRLTLTPAAKSALSTVLKSCTTPSG
;
A
#
# COMPACT_ATOMS: atom_id res chain seq x y z
N MET A 1 7.96 3.91 -52.94
CA MET A 1 8.00 3.47 -51.53
C MET A 1 8.91 4.43 -50.77
N SER A 2 8.35 5.36 -49.99
CA SER A 2 9.16 6.24 -49.14
C SER A 2 9.74 5.42 -47.98
N ILE A 3 11.06 5.24 -48.01
CA ILE A 3 11.81 4.63 -46.92
C ILE A 3 11.84 5.67 -45.80
N LEU A 4 10.99 5.49 -44.79
CA LEU A 4 11.04 6.32 -43.59
C LEU A 4 12.46 6.28 -43.01
N PRO A 5 13.05 7.43 -42.65
CA PRO A 5 14.38 7.45 -42.06
C PRO A 5 14.42 6.55 -40.84
N LYS A 6 15.45 5.71 -40.71
CA LYS A 6 15.62 4.78 -39.57
C LYS A 6 15.46 5.49 -38.22
N LYS A 7 15.87 6.77 -38.13
CA LYS A 7 15.68 7.64 -36.96
C LYS A 7 14.19 7.90 -36.64
N THR A 8 13.35 8.14 -37.65
CA THR A 8 11.91 8.37 -37.49
C THR A 8 11.19 7.12 -36.97
N VAL A 9 11.57 5.94 -37.45
CA VAL A 9 11.02 4.66 -36.96
C VAL A 9 11.42 4.42 -35.51
N ILE A 10 12.69 4.67 -35.15
CA ILE A 10 13.17 4.53 -33.76
C ILE A 10 12.43 5.49 -32.83
N ILE A 11 12.27 6.76 -33.20
CA ILE A 11 11.54 7.76 -32.40
C ILE A 11 10.08 7.32 -32.22
N ALA A 12 9.43 6.83 -33.28
CA ALA A 12 8.05 6.34 -33.17
C ALA A 12 7.93 5.13 -32.24
N VAL A 13 8.87 4.18 -32.30
CA VAL A 13 8.90 3.04 -31.38
C VAL A 13 9.10 3.49 -29.94
N LEU A 14 10.06 4.39 -29.68
CA LEU A 14 10.32 4.92 -28.35
C LEU A 14 9.11 5.68 -27.78
N ALA A 15 8.43 6.48 -28.61
CA ALA A 15 7.21 7.17 -28.21
C ALA A 15 6.09 6.18 -27.85
N ASN A 16 5.92 5.11 -28.63
CA ASN A 16 4.93 4.08 -28.33
C ASN A 16 5.25 3.32 -27.04
N VAL A 17 6.51 2.93 -26.84
CA VAL A 17 6.96 2.27 -25.59
C VAL A 17 6.71 3.19 -24.40
N PHE A 18 7.00 4.49 -24.53
CA PHE A 18 6.74 5.47 -23.49
C PHE A 18 5.24 5.58 -23.16
N ILE A 19 4.38 5.70 -24.17
CA ILE A 19 2.92 5.79 -23.97
C ILE A 19 2.38 4.53 -23.29
N LEU A 20 2.78 3.34 -23.76
CA LEU A 20 2.32 2.07 -23.19
C LEU A 20 2.80 1.90 -21.74
N PHE A 21 4.04 2.31 -21.45
CA PHE A 21 4.57 2.30 -20.09
C PHE A 21 3.74 3.20 -19.16
N TRP A 22 3.45 4.44 -19.57
CA TRP A 22 2.62 5.35 -18.77
C TRP A 22 1.18 4.88 -18.62
N ALA A 23 0.59 4.33 -19.67
CA ALA A 23 -0.76 3.75 -19.61
C ALA A 23 -0.81 2.58 -18.62
N TYR A 24 0.21 1.70 -18.63
CA TYR A 24 0.34 0.63 -17.66
C TYR A 24 0.47 1.17 -16.23
N MET A 25 1.43 2.06 -15.98
CA MET A 25 1.68 2.65 -14.67
C MET A 25 0.45 3.35 -14.10
N PHE A 26 -0.29 4.08 -14.94
CA PHE A 26 -1.51 4.76 -14.52
C PHE A 26 -2.64 3.77 -14.18
N GLY A 27 -2.88 2.78 -15.05
CA GLY A 27 -3.91 1.77 -14.86
C GLY A 27 -3.69 0.93 -13.60
N THR A 28 -2.47 0.47 -13.38
CA THR A 28 -2.13 -0.31 -12.19
C THR A 28 -2.15 0.52 -10.92
N SER A 29 -1.80 1.82 -10.98
CA SER A 29 -1.94 2.75 -9.86
C SER A 29 -3.41 2.97 -9.47
N LEU A 30 -4.30 3.12 -10.45
CA LEU A 30 -5.75 3.19 -10.20
C LEU A 30 -6.28 1.90 -9.58
N TYR A 31 -5.82 0.74 -10.07
CA TYR A 31 -6.18 -0.55 -9.50
C TYR A 31 -5.71 -0.68 -8.04
N ALA A 32 -4.46 -0.30 -7.75
CA ALA A 32 -3.92 -0.27 -6.40
C ALA A 32 -4.71 0.67 -5.48
N GLY A 33 -5.21 1.80 -6.00
CA GLY A 33 -6.05 2.74 -5.26
C GLY A 33 -7.32 2.11 -4.67
N GLN A 34 -7.87 1.06 -5.31
CA GLN A 34 -9.06 0.36 -4.83
C GLN A 34 -8.80 -0.46 -3.56
N CYS A 35 -7.54 -0.81 -3.27
CA CYS A 35 -7.13 -1.44 -2.00
C CYS A 35 -7.52 -0.58 -0.78
N TYR A 36 -7.53 0.74 -0.96
CA TYR A 36 -7.77 1.72 0.10
C TYR A 36 -9.18 2.28 0.12
N LYS A 37 -10.10 1.74 -0.67
CA LYS A 37 -11.47 2.28 -0.78
C LYS A 37 -12.41 1.55 0.18
N ASP A 38 -13.24 2.32 0.86
CA ASP A 38 -14.36 1.78 1.64
C ASP A 38 -15.45 1.19 0.71
N GLY A 39 -16.08 0.10 1.17
CA GLY A 39 -17.13 -0.63 0.42
C GLY A 39 -16.63 -1.81 -0.43
N VAL A 40 -15.32 -2.07 -0.48
CA VAL A 40 -14.76 -3.31 -1.04
C VAL A 40 -14.82 -4.41 0.01
N THR A 41 -15.28 -5.62 -0.35
CA THR A 41 -15.31 -6.75 0.60
C THR A 41 -13.90 -7.12 1.06
N PRO A 42 -13.73 -7.68 2.27
CA PRO A 42 -12.41 -8.06 2.78
C PRO A 42 -11.62 -8.98 1.83
N GLU A 43 -12.27 -9.97 1.21
CA GLU A 43 -11.65 -10.89 0.27
C GLU A 43 -11.14 -10.15 -0.97
N LYS A 44 -11.99 -9.25 -1.50
CA LYS A 44 -11.63 -8.50 -2.71
C LYS A 44 -10.54 -7.47 -2.42
N ARG A 45 -10.54 -6.87 -1.23
CA ARG A 45 -9.46 -5.99 -0.76
C ARG A 45 -8.15 -6.77 -0.71
N LEU A 46 -8.14 -7.94 -0.07
CA LEU A 46 -6.94 -8.78 0.01
C LEU A 46 -6.42 -9.13 -1.39
N GLU A 47 -7.29 -9.59 -2.29
CA GLU A 47 -6.93 -9.91 -3.69
C GLU A 47 -6.32 -8.71 -4.42
N ILE A 48 -6.95 -7.53 -4.33
CA ILE A 48 -6.47 -6.30 -4.99
C ILE A 48 -5.12 -5.87 -4.42
N CYS A 49 -4.99 -5.83 -3.09
CA CYS A 49 -3.75 -5.39 -2.45
C CYS A 49 -2.59 -6.34 -2.79
N THR A 50 -2.79 -7.66 -2.72
CA THR A 50 -1.78 -8.66 -3.10
C THR A 50 -1.40 -8.55 -4.57
N ARG A 51 -2.39 -8.42 -5.46
CA ARG A 51 -2.12 -8.33 -6.91
C ARG A 51 -1.45 -7.00 -7.27
N SER A 52 -1.81 -5.91 -6.61
CA SER A 52 -1.16 -4.61 -6.82
C SER A 52 0.30 -4.63 -6.40
N LEU A 53 0.65 -5.33 -5.32
CA LEU A 53 2.04 -5.52 -4.91
C LEU A 53 2.82 -6.35 -5.94
N SER A 54 2.20 -7.39 -6.51
CA SER A 54 2.84 -8.18 -7.57
C SER A 54 3.06 -7.39 -8.87
N LEU A 55 2.14 -6.49 -9.23
CA LEU A 55 2.20 -5.73 -10.49
C LEU A 55 3.08 -4.49 -10.39
N ASN A 56 3.10 -3.83 -9.22
CA ASN A 56 3.73 -2.53 -9.02
C ASN A 56 4.73 -2.47 -7.87
N GLY A 57 5.00 -3.56 -7.15
CA GLY A 57 5.78 -3.53 -5.91
C GLY A 57 7.14 -2.84 -6.02
N VAL A 58 7.83 -3.00 -7.15
CA VAL A 58 9.12 -2.35 -7.44
C VAL A 58 8.99 -0.82 -7.59
N PHE A 59 7.80 -0.35 -7.97
CA PHE A 59 7.51 1.07 -8.16
C PHE A 59 6.78 1.70 -6.97
N LEU A 60 6.40 0.92 -5.95
CA LEU A 60 5.78 1.45 -4.75
C LEU A 60 6.83 2.09 -3.87
N THR A 61 6.57 3.32 -3.46
CA THR A 61 7.34 3.95 -2.37
C THR A 61 7.15 3.16 -1.08
N ASP A 62 8.11 3.23 -0.16
CA ASP A 62 8.00 2.56 1.14
C ASP A 62 6.70 2.93 1.88
N TRP A 63 6.24 4.18 1.71
CA TRP A 63 4.95 4.63 2.25
C TRP A 63 3.74 3.95 1.60
N GLN A 64 3.79 3.73 0.28
CA GLN A 64 2.75 2.99 -0.42
C GLN A 64 2.78 1.50 -0.06
N GLN A 65 3.96 0.93 0.18
CA GLN A 65 4.08 -0.43 0.71
C GLN A 65 3.49 -0.53 2.12
N ALA A 66 3.79 0.44 3.00
CA ALA A 66 3.22 0.51 4.34
C ALA A 66 1.68 0.60 4.30
N SER A 67 1.14 1.42 3.39
CA SER A 67 -0.30 1.56 3.17
C SER A 67 -0.91 0.23 2.69
N ASN A 68 -0.27 -0.44 1.73
CA ASN A 68 -0.72 -1.72 1.20
C ASN A 68 -0.76 -2.81 2.30
N SER A 69 0.31 -2.91 3.09
CA SER A 69 0.40 -3.80 4.26
C SER A 69 -0.71 -3.49 5.27
N PHE A 70 -1.01 -2.22 5.52
CA PHE A 70 -2.10 -1.81 6.41
C PHE A 70 -3.46 -2.28 5.90
N ALA A 71 -3.75 -2.08 4.62
CA ALA A 71 -5.02 -2.49 4.02
C ALA A 71 -5.19 -4.01 3.98
N GLN A 72 -4.11 -4.78 3.72
CA GLN A 72 -4.11 -6.23 3.86
C GLN A 72 -4.37 -6.66 5.32
N ALA A 73 -3.75 -5.99 6.29
CA ALA A 73 -3.96 -6.28 7.71
C ALA A 73 -5.42 -6.10 8.12
N VAL A 74 -6.09 -5.04 7.65
CA VAL A 74 -7.51 -4.80 7.90
C VAL A 74 -8.36 -5.90 7.25
N ALA A 75 -8.12 -6.24 5.98
CA ALA A 75 -8.85 -7.31 5.31
C ALA A 75 -8.70 -8.66 6.03
N LEU A 76 -7.49 -9.01 6.47
CA LEU A 76 -7.23 -10.24 7.21
C LEU A 76 -7.92 -10.24 8.58
N ALA A 77 -7.99 -9.10 9.27
CA ALA A 77 -8.73 -9.00 10.52
C ALA A 77 -10.23 -9.22 10.32
N ASP A 78 -10.79 -8.65 9.25
CA ASP A 78 -12.21 -8.77 8.90
C ASP A 78 -12.57 -10.20 8.49
N LEU A 79 -11.63 -10.95 7.93
CA LEU A 79 -11.75 -12.38 7.61
C LEU A 79 -11.53 -13.30 8.81
N GLY A 80 -11.23 -12.75 10.00
CA GLY A 80 -10.97 -13.54 11.21
C GLY A 80 -9.54 -14.08 11.33
N GLU A 81 -8.63 -13.71 10.42
CA GLU A 81 -7.24 -14.14 10.42
C GLU A 81 -6.35 -13.23 11.29
N ALA A 82 -6.65 -13.19 12.59
CA ALA A 82 -6.04 -12.25 13.54
C ALA A 82 -4.50 -12.32 13.58
N SER A 83 -3.90 -13.51 13.51
CA SER A 83 -2.43 -13.67 13.55
C SER A 83 -1.76 -13.04 12.32
N ARG A 84 -2.25 -13.34 11.12
CA ARG A 84 -1.73 -12.76 9.87
C ARG A 84 -1.99 -11.26 9.79
N SER A 85 -3.13 -10.81 10.31
CA SER A 85 -3.44 -9.39 10.46
C SER A 85 -2.39 -8.66 11.31
N VAL A 86 -2.06 -9.19 12.49
CA VAL A 86 -1.03 -8.60 13.38
C VAL A 86 0.34 -8.53 12.68
N THR A 87 0.75 -9.58 11.98
CA THR A 87 2.00 -9.58 11.19
C THR A 87 2.01 -8.47 10.15
N MET A 88 0.92 -8.30 9.41
CA MET A 88 0.81 -7.26 8.38
C MET A 88 0.75 -5.84 8.97
N PHE A 89 0.10 -5.65 10.12
CA PHE A 89 0.14 -4.37 10.84
C PHE A 89 1.55 -4.03 11.33
N SER A 90 2.31 -5.02 11.81
CA SER A 90 3.72 -4.82 12.19
C SER A 90 4.56 -4.41 10.98
N ALA A 91 4.44 -5.13 9.86
CA ALA A 91 5.15 -4.80 8.64
C ALA A 91 4.83 -3.38 8.14
N SER A 92 3.54 -3.00 8.19
CA SER A 92 3.09 -1.64 7.87
C SER A 92 3.76 -0.58 8.75
N TRP A 93 3.82 -0.82 10.06
CA TRP A 93 4.46 0.08 11.00
C TRP A 93 5.97 0.22 10.74
N ASP A 94 6.67 -0.91 10.55
CA ASP A 94 8.11 -0.92 10.34
C ASP A 94 8.51 -0.20 9.04
N GLN A 95 7.71 -0.35 7.99
CA GLN A 95 7.87 0.37 6.72
C GLN A 95 7.58 1.88 6.87
N ALA A 96 6.59 2.26 7.68
CA ALA A 96 6.19 3.65 7.85
C ALA A 96 7.10 4.45 8.79
N LYS A 97 7.61 3.81 9.86
CA LYS A 97 8.33 4.45 10.97
C LYS A 97 9.47 5.41 10.54
N PRO A 98 10.28 5.12 9.50
CA PRO A 98 11.34 6.04 9.05
C PRO A 98 10.82 7.39 8.52
N PHE A 99 9.56 7.44 8.04
CA PHE A 99 8.96 8.61 7.40
C PHE A 99 8.07 9.42 8.34
N LEU A 100 7.75 8.87 9.52
CA LEU A 100 6.88 9.51 10.49
C LEU A 100 7.58 10.69 11.15
N ARG A 101 7.03 11.88 10.92
CA ARG A 101 7.39 13.10 11.65
C ARG A 101 6.81 13.06 13.05
N GLY A 102 7.58 13.51 14.03
CA GLY A 102 7.19 13.59 15.45
C GLY A 102 8.42 13.52 16.34
N LYS A 103 8.42 14.27 17.44
CA LYS A 103 9.52 14.27 18.41
C LYS A 103 9.43 13.08 19.37
N ASP A 104 8.22 12.66 19.68
CA ASP A 104 7.94 11.52 20.54
C ASP A 104 7.27 10.37 19.78
N GLN A 105 7.23 9.19 20.41
CA GLN A 105 6.61 8.00 19.83
C GLN A 105 5.10 8.17 19.65
N LYS A 106 4.46 8.96 20.51
CA LYS A 106 3.01 9.20 20.50
C LYS A 106 2.59 10.01 19.28
N GLU A 107 3.29 11.09 18.95
CA GLU A 107 3.08 11.88 17.74
C GLU A 107 3.28 11.03 16.48
N LYS A 108 4.31 10.17 16.46
CA LYS A 108 4.55 9.26 15.33
C LYS A 108 3.39 8.27 15.15
N VAL A 109 2.90 7.66 16.23
CA VAL A 109 1.73 6.77 16.18
C VAL A 109 0.49 7.52 15.70
N GLN A 110 0.24 8.73 16.20
CA GLN A 110 -0.90 9.54 15.75
C GLN A 110 -0.79 9.90 14.26
N HIS A 111 0.39 10.28 13.79
CA HIS A 111 0.67 10.57 12.39
C HIS A 111 0.40 9.34 11.52
N PHE A 112 0.94 8.18 11.91
CA PHE A 112 0.71 6.92 11.22
C PHE A 112 -0.78 6.57 11.13
N LEU A 113 -1.50 6.61 12.26
CA LEU A 113 -2.91 6.28 12.29
C LEU A 113 -3.74 7.22 11.42
N ARG A 114 -3.49 8.53 11.50
CA ARG A 114 -4.19 9.52 10.69
C ARG A 114 -4.05 9.21 9.20
N ASP A 115 -2.84 8.92 8.75
CA ASP A 115 -2.58 8.78 7.33
C ASP A 115 -3.05 7.39 6.81
N MET A 116 -2.86 6.33 7.60
CA MET A 116 -3.24 4.96 7.20
C MET A 116 -4.75 4.71 7.24
N THR A 117 -5.48 5.42 8.11
CA THR A 117 -6.95 5.28 8.23
C THR A 117 -7.75 6.26 7.40
N TYR A 118 -7.10 7.22 6.72
CA TYR A 118 -7.78 8.33 6.03
C TYR A 118 -8.88 7.89 5.04
N ARG A 119 -8.77 6.69 4.45
CA ARG A 119 -9.76 6.13 3.52
C ARG A 119 -10.25 4.73 3.89
N LEU A 120 -9.93 4.28 5.10
CA LEU A 120 -10.19 2.93 5.57
C LEU A 120 -10.94 2.97 6.89
N THR A 121 -12.19 2.51 6.87
CA THR A 121 -12.95 2.31 8.10
C THR A 121 -12.47 1.03 8.81
N LEU A 122 -12.00 1.18 10.05
CA LEU A 122 -11.55 0.05 10.87
C LEU A 122 -12.71 -0.62 11.61
N THR A 123 -12.90 -1.91 11.38
CA THR A 123 -13.81 -2.75 12.17
C THR A 123 -13.28 -2.96 13.60
N PRO A 124 -14.13 -3.42 14.55
CA PRO A 124 -13.67 -3.78 15.90
C PRO A 124 -12.55 -4.83 15.89
N ALA A 125 -12.60 -5.80 14.98
CA ALA A 125 -11.57 -6.82 14.83
C ALA A 125 -10.23 -6.21 14.41
N ALA A 126 -10.24 -5.34 13.39
CA ALA A 126 -9.05 -4.64 12.92
C ALA A 126 -8.47 -3.71 14.01
N LYS A 127 -9.33 -3.00 14.76
CA LYS A 127 -8.90 -2.16 15.89
C LYS A 127 -8.22 -2.98 16.99
N SER A 128 -8.76 -4.16 17.32
CA SER A 128 -8.18 -5.06 18.32
C SER A 128 -6.77 -5.51 17.89
N ALA A 129 -6.63 -6.03 16.67
CA ALA A 129 -5.35 -6.48 16.13
C ALA A 129 -4.31 -5.35 16.06
N LEU A 130 -4.72 -4.16 15.58
CA LEU A 130 -3.87 -2.98 15.53
C LEU A 130 -3.43 -2.54 16.93
N SER A 131 -4.31 -2.60 17.94
CA SER A 131 -3.98 -2.24 19.31
C SER A 131 -2.89 -3.15 19.90
N THR A 132 -2.87 -4.43 19.53
CA THR A 132 -1.83 -5.38 19.93
C THR A 132 -0.46 -4.95 19.41
N VAL A 133 -0.38 -4.54 18.14
CA VAL A 133 0.86 -4.02 17.54
C VAL A 133 1.28 -2.72 18.22
N LEU A 134 0.38 -1.75 18.33
CA LEU A 134 0.71 -0.44 18.92
C LEU A 134 1.18 -0.54 20.38
N LYS A 135 0.62 -1.46 21.17
CA LYS A 135 1.10 -1.73 22.54
C LYS A 135 2.54 -2.25 22.51
N SER A 136 2.85 -3.20 21.64
CA SER A 136 4.22 -3.72 21.50
C SER A 136 5.22 -2.64 21.04
N CYS A 137 4.79 -1.71 20.19
CA CYS A 137 5.63 -0.62 19.66
C CYS A 137 5.80 0.58 20.60
N THR A 138 5.01 0.67 21.69
CA THR A 138 5.06 1.80 22.65
C THR A 138 5.69 1.43 23.99
N THR A 139 5.90 0.16 24.27
CA THR A 139 6.79 -0.27 25.36
C THR A 139 8.25 0.07 25.00
N PRO A 140 8.96 0.85 25.83
CA PRO A 140 10.40 0.99 25.65
C PRO A 140 11.02 -0.40 25.81
N SER A 141 11.79 -0.85 24.83
CA SER A 141 12.75 -1.93 25.02
C SER A 141 13.70 -1.45 26.12
N GLY A 142 13.52 -2.00 27.33
CA GLY A 142 14.43 -1.80 28.45
C GLY A 142 15.83 -2.28 28.14
#